data_AF-A0A8S3GJV4-F1
#
_entry.id   AF-A0A8S3GJV4-F1
#
_cell.length_a   1.000
_cell.length_b   1.000
_cell.length_c   1.000
_cell.angle_alpha   90.00
_cell.angle_beta   90.00
_cell.angle_gamma   90.00
#
_symmetry.space_group_name_H-M   'P 1'
#
loop_
_entity.id
_entity.type
_entity.pdbx_description
1 polymer ?
#
loop_
_entity_poly.entity_id
_entity_poly.type
_entity_poly.pdbx_seq_one_letter_code
_entity_poly.pdbx_strand_id
1 'polypeptide(L)'
;MVAASLNLYSIIIVSLIYQTSAAPISPATKPDITCSSAQLIAPGQDSLVYQYKTEVKLSVANGQYDLKTEITASVEIKSLGDCNYALQLRNVKVTETKDENENRVTSTANAQRDLENLVVRFRWIDGFLVEVEADSLAKIDHVNFVKGVLSTLQVYS
;
A
#
# COMPACT_ATOMS: atom_id res chain seq x y z
N MET A 1 19.68 -43.68 55.24
CA MET A 1 19.09 -44.06 53.94
C MET A 1 17.59 -43.89 54.03
N VAL A 2 17.03 -42.82 53.47
CA VAL A 2 15.74 -42.74 52.74
C VAL A 2 15.82 -41.45 51.90
N ALA A 3 15.43 -41.56 50.64
CA ALA A 3 15.60 -40.59 49.57
C ALA A 3 14.70 -39.36 49.72
N ALA A 4 15.24 -38.18 49.42
CA ALA A 4 14.48 -36.97 49.19
C ALA A 4 13.98 -36.96 47.74
N SER A 5 12.67 -37.02 47.54
CA SER A 5 12.02 -36.86 46.24
C SER A 5 11.90 -35.37 45.91
N LEU A 6 12.64 -34.92 44.90
CA LEU A 6 12.49 -33.62 44.25
C LEU A 6 11.24 -33.65 43.35
N ASN A 7 10.19 -32.92 43.72
CA ASN A 7 9.08 -32.63 42.82
C ASN A 7 9.40 -31.33 42.05
N LEU A 8 9.84 -31.48 40.80
CA LEU A 8 9.96 -30.39 39.84
C LEU A 8 8.55 -30.01 39.37
N TYR A 9 8.02 -28.86 39.80
CA TYR A 9 6.90 -28.22 39.14
C TYR A 9 7.43 -27.46 37.92
N SER A 10 7.32 -28.06 36.74
CA SER A 10 7.49 -27.39 35.46
C SER A 10 6.27 -26.49 35.21
N ILE A 11 6.39 -25.19 35.50
CA ILE A 11 5.42 -24.20 35.03
C ILE A 11 5.72 -23.97 33.55
N ILE A 12 4.89 -24.58 32.69
CA ILE A 12 4.84 -24.31 31.25
C ILE A 12 4.19 -22.94 31.09
N ILE A 13 4.99 -21.94 30.73
CA ILE A 13 4.48 -20.65 30.23
C ILE A 13 3.98 -20.92 28.82
N VAL A 14 2.67 -21.14 28.68
CA VAL A 14 1.99 -21.14 27.38
C VAL A 14 1.96 -19.71 26.89
N SER A 15 2.96 -19.33 26.10
CA SER A 15 2.92 -18.10 25.31
C SER A 15 1.77 -18.22 24.31
N LEU A 16 0.63 -17.58 24.63
CA LEU A 16 -0.45 -17.36 23.66
C LEU A 16 0.10 -16.46 22.55
N ILE A 17 0.55 -17.08 21.46
CA ILE A 17 0.80 -16.37 20.21
C ILE A 17 -0.58 -16.01 19.66
N TYR A 18 -1.00 -14.76 19.90
CA TYR A 18 -2.10 -14.17 19.13
C TYR A 18 -1.64 -14.07 17.67
N GLN A 19 -1.91 -15.11 16.89
CA GLN A 19 -1.97 -14.97 15.44
C GLN A 19 -3.15 -14.05 15.15
N THR A 20 -2.86 -12.81 14.76
CA THR A 20 -3.83 -11.97 14.05
C THR A 20 -4.12 -12.64 12.71
N SER A 21 -5.06 -13.59 12.73
CA SER A 21 -5.70 -14.07 11.52
C SER A 21 -6.40 -12.87 10.90
N ALA A 22 -5.90 -12.38 9.77
CA ALA A 22 -6.71 -11.54 8.90
C ALA A 22 -8.04 -12.28 8.68
N ALA A 23 -9.15 -11.61 8.95
CA ALA A 23 -10.46 -12.22 8.77
C ALA A 23 -10.60 -12.66 7.29
N PRO A 24 -11.17 -13.84 7.02
CA PRO A 24 -11.46 -14.25 5.65
C PRO A 24 -12.39 -13.23 5.01
N ILE A 25 -11.98 -12.72 3.84
CA ILE A 25 -12.67 -11.67 3.10
C ILE A 25 -13.90 -12.31 2.46
N SER A 26 -15.06 -12.14 3.08
CA SER A 26 -16.33 -12.45 2.40
C SER A 26 -16.60 -11.35 1.38
N PRO A 27 -16.86 -11.66 0.10
CA PRO A 27 -17.25 -10.65 -0.87
C PRO A 27 -18.63 -10.08 -0.47
N ALA A 28 -18.76 -8.76 -0.52
CA ALA A 28 -20.04 -8.09 -0.39
C ALA A 28 -20.83 -8.30 -1.70
N THR A 29 -22.00 -8.92 -1.63
CA THR A 29 -22.87 -9.18 -2.78
C THR A 29 -23.42 -7.85 -3.33
N LYS A 30 -22.74 -7.27 -4.33
CA LYS A 30 -23.26 -6.19 -5.19
C LYS A 30 -23.58 -6.79 -6.59
N PRO A 31 -24.55 -6.23 -7.33
CA PRO A 31 -25.04 -6.80 -8.58
C PRO A 31 -23.92 -7.08 -9.59
N ASP A 32 -24.07 -8.20 -10.32
CA ASP A 32 -23.18 -8.69 -11.39
C ASP A 32 -22.98 -7.61 -12.47
N ILE A 33 -21.94 -6.79 -12.29
CA ILE A 33 -21.38 -6.01 -13.39
C ILE A 33 -20.35 -6.93 -14.02
N THR A 34 -20.65 -7.47 -15.19
CA THR A 34 -19.72 -8.27 -15.97
C THR A 34 -18.46 -7.45 -16.24
N CYS A 35 -17.34 -7.88 -15.68
CA CYS A 35 -16.03 -7.33 -16.00
C CYS A 35 -15.77 -7.42 -17.50
N SER A 36 -15.76 -6.29 -18.23
CA SER A 36 -15.51 -6.33 -19.67
C SER A 36 -14.01 -6.53 -20.01
N SER A 37 -13.69 -6.42 -21.29
CA SER A 37 -12.40 -6.67 -21.92
C SER A 37 -11.24 -5.78 -21.42
N ALA A 38 -11.51 -4.64 -20.79
CA ALA A 38 -10.47 -3.75 -20.26
C ALA A 38 -10.09 -4.08 -18.80
N GLN A 39 -9.78 -5.36 -18.55
CA GLN A 39 -9.25 -5.80 -17.25
C GLN A 39 -7.90 -5.15 -16.97
N LEU A 40 -7.67 -4.74 -15.72
CA LEU A 40 -6.42 -4.10 -15.33
C LEU A 40 -5.24 -5.09 -15.30
N ILE A 41 -5.54 -6.36 -15.00
CA ILE A 41 -4.59 -7.48 -15.01
C ILE A 41 -5.06 -8.45 -16.08
N ALA A 42 -4.16 -8.87 -16.97
CA ALA A 42 -4.53 -9.78 -18.05
C ALA A 42 -4.91 -11.17 -17.52
N PRO A 43 -5.82 -11.90 -18.18
CA PRO A 43 -6.13 -13.29 -17.83
C PRO A 43 -4.86 -14.15 -17.74
N GLY A 44 -4.71 -14.89 -16.64
CA GLY A 44 -3.54 -15.73 -16.37
C GLY A 44 -2.35 -15.02 -15.71
N GLN A 45 -2.48 -13.72 -15.38
CA GLN A 45 -1.53 -13.01 -14.51
C GLN A 45 -2.08 -12.89 -13.09
N ASP A 46 -1.21 -13.13 -12.10
CA ASP A 46 -1.58 -13.00 -10.68
C ASP A 46 -1.52 -11.54 -10.19
N SER A 47 -0.64 -10.74 -10.80
CA SER A 47 -0.39 -9.35 -10.40
C SER A 47 0.15 -8.49 -11.53
N LEU A 48 -0.19 -7.20 -11.49
CA LEU A 48 0.49 -6.15 -12.24
C LEU A 48 1.51 -5.48 -11.32
N VAL A 49 2.77 -5.41 -11.76
CA VAL A 49 3.85 -4.74 -11.00
C VAL A 49 4.51 -3.71 -11.89
N TYR A 50 4.62 -2.47 -11.40
CA TYR A 50 5.29 -1.38 -12.12
C TYR A 50 6.05 -0.45 -11.19
N GLN A 51 7.01 0.29 -11.73
CA GLN A 51 7.73 1.32 -11.00
C GLN A 51 6.97 2.65 -11.11
N TYR A 52 6.82 3.34 -9.98
CA TYR A 52 6.18 4.63 -9.87
C TYR A 52 7.18 5.67 -9.35
N LYS A 53 7.15 6.86 -9.95
CA LYS A 53 7.89 8.03 -9.51
C LYS A 53 6.99 9.25 -9.62
N THR A 54 6.95 10.05 -8.56
CA THR A 54 6.36 11.40 -8.59
C THR A 54 7.33 12.40 -7.99
N GLU A 55 7.27 13.63 -8.49
CA GLU A 55 8.12 14.74 -8.09
C GLU A 55 7.26 15.99 -7.95
N VAL A 56 7.40 16.68 -6.81
CA VAL A 56 6.79 17.98 -6.56
C VAL A 56 7.92 18.96 -6.29
N LYS A 57 7.93 20.09 -6.99
CA LYS A 57 8.87 21.18 -6.77
C LYS A 57 8.11 22.47 -6.47
N LEU A 58 8.43 23.10 -5.35
CA LEU A 58 7.88 24.39 -4.94
C LEU A 58 8.94 25.47 -5.14
N SER A 59 8.63 26.46 -5.96
CA SER A 59 9.49 27.62 -6.23
C SER A 59 8.80 28.87 -5.74
N VAL A 60 9.53 29.69 -4.99
CA VAL A 60 9.18 31.10 -4.75
C VAL A 60 9.94 31.86 -5.82
N ALA A 61 9.22 32.68 -6.60
CA ALA A 61 9.65 33.46 -7.76
C ALA A 61 11.18 33.56 -8.03
N ASN A 62 11.57 33.33 -9.29
CA ASN A 62 12.92 33.36 -9.90
C ASN A 62 13.53 32.01 -10.30
N GLY A 63 12.73 30.94 -10.38
CA GLY A 63 13.18 29.65 -10.92
C GLY A 63 13.99 28.80 -9.94
N GLN A 64 14.27 29.32 -8.74
CA GLN A 64 14.84 28.56 -7.64
C GLN A 64 13.76 27.78 -6.90
N TYR A 65 13.99 26.49 -6.64
CA TYR A 65 13.09 25.67 -5.84
C TYR A 65 13.55 25.65 -4.39
N ASP A 66 12.66 26.06 -3.49
CA ASP A 66 12.90 26.03 -2.04
C ASP A 66 12.71 24.63 -1.46
N LEU A 67 11.86 23.83 -2.11
CA LEU A 67 11.54 22.48 -1.69
C LEU A 67 11.28 21.59 -2.91
N LYS A 68 11.97 20.45 -2.95
CA LYS A 68 11.64 19.34 -3.85
C LYS A 68 11.35 18.10 -3.01
N THR A 69 10.25 17.44 -3.33
CA THR A 69 9.88 16.14 -2.77
C THR A 69 9.78 15.13 -3.91
N GLU A 70 10.49 14.02 -3.79
CA GLU A 70 10.43 12.91 -4.72
C GLU A 70 10.00 11.65 -3.98
N ILE A 71 9.01 10.94 -4.55
CA ILE A 71 8.58 9.65 -4.05
C ILE A 71 8.75 8.62 -5.17
N THR A 72 9.49 7.55 -4.87
CA THR A 72 9.62 6.38 -5.74
C THR A 72 9.07 5.16 -5.03
N ALA A 73 8.42 4.26 -5.76
CA ALA A 73 7.86 3.03 -5.23
C ALA A 73 7.70 1.97 -6.33
N SER A 74 7.70 0.70 -5.92
CA SER A 74 7.17 -0.39 -6.74
C SER A 74 5.71 -0.57 -6.37
N VAL A 75 4.82 -0.43 -7.35
CA VAL A 75 3.38 -0.66 -7.17
C VAL A 75 3.07 -2.10 -7.51
N GLU A 76 2.40 -2.80 -6.61
CA GLU A 76 1.93 -4.18 -6.79
C GLU A 76 0.40 -4.16 -6.73
N ILE A 77 -0.24 -4.56 -7.82
CA ILE A 77 -1.70 -4.70 -7.93
C ILE A 77 -2.04 -6.17 -8.09
N LYS A 78 -2.89 -6.71 -7.22
CA LYS A 78 -3.38 -8.09 -7.28
C LYS A 78 -4.85 -8.13 -7.62
N SER A 79 -5.24 -9.13 -8.41
CA SER A 79 -6.64 -9.44 -8.63
C SER A 79 -7.23 -10.12 -7.38
N LEU A 80 -8.41 -9.67 -6.96
CA LEU A 80 -9.22 -10.32 -5.94
C LEU A 80 -10.42 -11.06 -6.55
N GLY A 81 -10.55 -11.06 -7.89
CA GLY A 81 -11.74 -11.54 -8.60
C GLY A 81 -12.80 -10.46 -8.78
N ASP A 82 -13.72 -10.67 -9.72
CA ASP A 82 -14.91 -9.83 -9.94
C ASP A 82 -14.64 -8.32 -10.05
N CYS A 83 -13.59 -7.95 -10.79
CA CYS A 83 -13.15 -6.56 -10.98
C CYS A 83 -12.67 -5.86 -9.70
N ASN A 84 -12.43 -6.62 -8.63
CA ASN A 84 -11.86 -6.13 -7.39
C ASN A 84 -10.36 -6.38 -7.39
N TYR A 85 -9.61 -5.40 -6.91
CA TYR A 85 -8.16 -5.41 -6.89
C TYR A 85 -7.65 -4.88 -5.55
N ALA A 86 -6.43 -5.25 -5.21
CA ALA A 86 -5.69 -4.67 -4.09
C ALA A 86 -4.39 -4.06 -4.59
N LEU A 87 -4.13 -2.81 -4.22
CA LEU A 87 -2.86 -2.12 -4.44
C LEU A 87 -2.07 -2.09 -3.13
N GLN A 88 -0.80 -2.48 -3.23
CA GLN A 88 0.20 -2.29 -2.17
C GLN A 88 1.45 -1.63 -2.76
N LEU A 89 2.04 -0.69 -2.01
CA LEU A 89 3.31 -0.10 -2.34
C LEU A 89 4.45 -0.89 -1.70
N ARG A 90 5.55 -1.05 -2.42
CA ARG A 90 6.78 -1.72 -1.97
C ARG A 90 7.98 -0.86 -2.28
N ASN A 91 9.05 -1.00 -1.50
CA ASN A 91 10.32 -0.32 -1.73
C ASN A 91 10.15 1.20 -1.87
N VAL A 92 9.29 1.78 -1.02
CA VAL A 92 8.97 3.20 -1.03
C VAL A 92 10.21 3.98 -0.60
N LYS A 93 10.58 5.02 -1.34
CA LYS A 93 11.61 5.97 -0.96
C LYS A 93 11.06 7.37 -1.11
N VAL A 94 11.05 8.11 0.00
CA VAL A 94 10.70 9.53 0.06
C VAL A 94 11.99 10.32 0.25
N THR A 95 12.28 11.21 -0.70
CA THR A 95 13.43 12.12 -0.63
C THR A 95 12.92 13.55 -0.62
N GLU A 96 13.31 14.30 0.41
CA GLU A 96 13.10 15.74 0.48
C GLU A 96 14.45 16.44 0.31
N THR A 97 14.50 17.44 -0.56
CA THR A 97 15.67 18.29 -0.72
C THR A 97 15.24 19.74 -0.50
N LYS A 98 16.01 20.44 0.32
CA LYS A 98 15.93 21.90 0.46
C LYS A 98 17.03 22.46 -0.42
N ASP A 99 16.73 23.49 -1.19
CA ASP A 99 17.64 24.14 -2.14
C ASP A 99 18.00 23.35 -3.43
N GLU A 100 18.54 24.08 -4.41
CA GLU A 100 18.96 23.58 -5.73
C GLU A 100 20.19 22.66 -5.68
N ASN A 101 20.96 22.68 -4.60
CA ASN A 101 22.17 21.87 -4.46
C ASN A 101 21.84 20.42 -4.06
N GLU A 102 20.55 20.06 -4.06
CA GLU A 102 20.04 18.75 -3.65
C GLU A 102 20.51 18.35 -2.25
N ASN A 103 20.65 19.34 -1.35
CA ASN A 103 21.00 19.08 0.04
C ASN A 103 19.88 18.23 0.66
N ARG A 104 20.15 16.93 0.75
CA ARG A 104 19.21 15.92 1.21
C ARG A 104 18.83 16.17 2.67
N VAL A 105 17.55 16.38 2.89
CA VAL A 105 16.95 16.30 4.21
C VAL A 105 16.33 14.90 4.28
N THR A 106 16.99 14.04 5.04
CA THR A 106 16.74 12.59 5.07
C THR A 106 15.26 12.23 5.29
N SER A 107 14.86 11.16 4.59
CA SER A 107 13.56 10.49 4.58
C SER A 107 12.85 10.37 5.94
N THR A 108 11.56 10.66 5.97
CA THR A 108 10.67 10.36 7.10
C THR A 108 10.39 8.86 7.13
N ALA A 109 11.23 8.08 7.83
CA ALA A 109 11.12 6.61 7.92
C ALA A 109 9.71 6.12 8.33
N ASN A 110 8.97 6.93 9.11
CA ASN A 110 7.58 6.65 9.47
C ASN A 110 6.63 6.71 8.26
N ALA A 111 6.77 7.70 7.38
CA ALA A 111 5.92 7.82 6.19
C ALA A 111 6.17 6.67 5.21
N GLN A 112 7.42 6.26 5.03
CA GLN A 112 7.76 5.08 4.22
C GLN A 112 7.01 3.83 4.72
N ARG A 113 7.18 3.51 6.01
CA ARG A 113 6.57 2.29 6.59
C ARG A 113 5.05 2.33 6.52
N ASP A 114 4.46 3.47 6.80
CA ASP A 114 3.01 3.63 6.78
C ASP A 114 2.44 3.49 5.35
N LEU A 115 3.16 3.98 4.32
CA LEU A 115 2.79 3.80 2.92
C LEU A 115 2.93 2.34 2.46
N GLU A 116 3.97 1.62 2.90
CA GLU A 116 4.17 0.20 2.54
C GLU A 116 3.19 -0.75 3.25
N ASN A 117 2.74 -0.39 4.45
CA ASN A 117 1.72 -1.14 5.19
C ASN A 117 0.30 -0.85 4.72
N LEU A 118 0.09 0.23 3.97
CA LEU A 118 -1.22 0.57 3.42
C LEU A 118 -1.60 -0.40 2.29
N VAL A 119 -2.74 -1.06 2.46
CA VAL A 119 -3.40 -1.83 1.41
C VAL A 119 -4.68 -1.10 1.03
N VAL A 120 -4.80 -0.73 -0.24
CA VAL A 120 -5.99 -0.09 -0.79
C VAL A 120 -6.70 -1.07 -1.70
N ARG A 121 -7.97 -1.32 -1.43
CA ARG A 121 -8.86 -2.12 -2.29
C ARG A 121 -9.57 -1.18 -3.23
N PHE A 122 -9.79 -1.64 -4.45
CA PHE A 122 -10.51 -0.83 -5.41
C PHE A 122 -11.23 -1.67 -6.45
N ARG A 123 -12.23 -1.08 -7.07
CA ARG A 123 -12.99 -1.69 -8.15
C ARG A 123 -12.65 -1.02 -9.48
N TRP A 124 -12.28 -1.84 -10.46
CA TRP A 124 -11.91 -1.39 -11.80
C TRP A 124 -12.85 -1.99 -12.84
N ILE A 125 -13.57 -1.14 -13.56
CA ILE A 125 -14.56 -1.55 -14.54
C ILE A 125 -14.29 -0.77 -15.82
N ASP A 126 -14.08 -1.49 -16.93
CA ASP A 126 -14.02 -0.94 -18.28
C ASP A 126 -12.98 0.18 -18.47
N GLY A 127 -11.83 0.08 -17.79
CA GLY A 127 -10.78 1.10 -17.87
C GLY A 127 -10.91 2.23 -16.83
N PHE A 128 -11.91 2.15 -15.94
CA PHE A 128 -12.21 3.18 -14.96
C PHE A 128 -12.14 2.67 -13.53
N LEU A 129 -11.67 3.54 -12.64
CA LEU A 129 -11.73 3.36 -11.19
C LEU A 129 -13.12 3.77 -10.68
N VAL A 130 -13.85 2.84 -10.07
CA VAL A 130 -15.23 3.06 -9.65
C VAL A 130 -15.37 3.22 -8.13
N GLU A 131 -14.56 2.50 -7.37
CA GLU A 131 -14.63 2.47 -5.91
C GLU A 131 -13.22 2.30 -5.34
N VAL A 132 -12.93 2.98 -4.23
CA VAL A 132 -11.65 2.90 -3.51
C VAL A 132 -11.93 2.79 -2.02
N GLU A 133 -11.44 1.72 -1.41
CA GLU A 133 -11.63 1.39 -0.01
C GLU A 133 -10.26 1.21 0.67
N ALA A 134 -10.12 1.74 1.87
CA ALA A 134 -8.95 1.56 2.72
C ALA A 134 -9.42 1.27 4.15
N ASP A 135 -8.51 0.78 5.00
CA ASP A 135 -8.81 0.62 6.42
C ASP A 135 -9.25 1.96 7.04
N SER A 136 -10.26 1.93 7.91
CA SER A 136 -10.75 3.12 8.63
C SER A 136 -9.68 3.85 9.46
N LEU A 137 -8.62 3.15 9.85
CA LEU A 137 -7.47 3.68 10.58
C LEU A 137 -6.37 4.20 9.64
N ALA A 138 -6.50 4.01 8.33
CA ALA A 138 -5.54 4.51 7.36
C ALA A 138 -5.51 6.04 7.36
N LYS A 139 -4.30 6.61 7.28
CA LYS A 139 -4.13 8.05 7.18
C LYS A 139 -4.67 8.56 5.83
N ILE A 140 -5.50 9.59 5.88
CA ILE A 140 -6.23 10.11 4.71
C ILE A 140 -5.28 10.60 3.61
N ASP A 141 -4.17 11.23 3.98
CA ASP A 141 -3.12 11.69 3.07
C ASP A 141 -2.48 10.53 2.29
N HIS A 142 -2.19 9.41 2.95
CA HIS A 142 -1.65 8.21 2.28
C HIS A 142 -2.66 7.57 1.34
N VAL A 143 -3.94 7.52 1.73
CA VAL A 143 -5.02 7.05 0.85
C VAL A 143 -5.15 7.95 -0.38
N ASN A 144 -5.07 9.27 -0.20
CA ASN A 144 -5.11 10.23 -1.31
C ASN A 144 -3.90 10.09 -2.24
N PHE A 145 -2.71 9.84 -1.70
CA PHE A 145 -1.53 9.52 -2.50
C PHE A 145 -1.77 8.30 -3.39
N VAL A 146 -2.27 7.19 -2.82
CA VAL A 146 -2.58 5.97 -3.59
C VAL A 146 -3.69 6.21 -4.61
N LYS A 147 -4.70 7.03 -4.30
CA LYS A 147 -5.70 7.46 -5.30
C LYS A 147 -5.06 8.20 -6.47
N GLY A 148 -4.05 9.04 -6.20
CA GLY A 148 -3.21 9.66 -7.22
C GLY A 148 -2.53 8.62 -8.11
N VAL A 149 -1.89 7.60 -7.52
CA VAL A 149 -1.29 6.47 -8.26
C VAL A 149 -2.33 5.73 -9.11
N LEU A 150 -3.51 5.45 -8.59
CA LEU A 150 -4.57 4.76 -9.35
C LEU A 150 -5.12 5.62 -10.49
N SER A 151 -5.17 6.94 -10.32
CA SER A 151 -5.65 7.86 -11.36
C SER A 151 -4.76 7.83 -12.61
N THR A 152 -3.45 7.55 -12.48
CA THR A 152 -2.55 7.47 -13.64
C THR A 152 -2.79 6.24 -14.52
N LEU A 153 -3.54 5.25 -14.02
CA LEU A 153 -3.89 4.05 -14.78
C LEU A 153 -5.13 4.27 -15.66
N GLN A 154 -5.94 5.29 -15.35
CA GLN A 154 -7.16 5.57 -16.08
C GLN A 154 -6.82 6.05 -17.50
N VAL A 155 -7.46 5.44 -18.49
CA VAL A 155 -7.30 5.83 -19.89
C VAL A 155 -8.24 7.00 -20.17
N TYR A 156 -7.69 8.21 -20.24
CA TYR A 156 -8.41 9.37 -20.77
C TYR A 156 -8.31 9.32 -22.30
N SER A 157 -9.36 8.84 -22.96
CA SER A 157 -9.53 8.93 -24.42
C SER A 157 -10.17 10.25 -24.83
#